data_AF-A0A518E0P0-F1
#
_entry.id   AF-A0A518E0P0-F1
#
_cell.length_a   1.000
_cell.length_b   1.000
_cell.length_c   1.000
_cell.angle_alpha   90.00
_cell.angle_beta   90.00
_cell.angle_gamma   90.00
#
_symmetry.space_group_name_H-M   'P 1'
#
loop_
_entity.id
_entity.type
_entity.pdbx_description
1 polymer ?
#
loop_
_entity_poly.entity_id
_entity_poly.type
_entity_poly.pdbx_seq_one_letter_code
_entity_poly.pdbx_strand_id
1 'polypeptide(L)'
;MRNMFVSRDFALLCTALVVMGCGPASENHPTARLNSAAASTELPSPVELPSPVELPAPTGLPVPEENTIEDLIGPDAPSDLSKPAARLNHRIDFDGPDSPPAEAASTQEDANEHVRRGDEYVALGAHGKAVAEYTAAIRLDGDHAEAFRKRGDAWEAQGEHDRAIADFTETIRLQPERAYAFFVRGQIHGDQGDFDQAVADLTIAINLAPSSAYVRYLRAINYLKQHEYAKAITDLTAAIDRKPTDSEYHYLRASAWNGLGDYDRSIADCTEAIRLDSEHTNALLLRASINERVYKTDLAIADYTTLIRLRPTEATAWYGRGHGYEWKGEYDLAQSDLTEAIRLNPTEPTYYYARARTCYLAGEYDKAIADYGETLRLNPANPEAWFARGLAWQNQEEPEKAIADYSQAIHLNPAYSLALYSRAALYLDDSPEKAVTDLNEYIRLNPDEASGFVCRGIAYVNLEEADKAIDDLSTAIRIAPENAVAYFHRSRAYSQIKHNLKARADSVKYRELSKDE
;
A
#
# COMPACT_ATOMS: atom_id res chain seq x y z
N MET A 1 -45.39 -24.83 -28.79
CA MET A 1 -44.35 -25.76 -28.31
C MET A 1 -43.07 -25.37 -29.02
N ARG A 2 -42.28 -24.48 -28.39
CA ARG A 2 -41.14 -23.80 -29.00
C ARG A 2 -39.84 -24.40 -28.47
N ASN A 3 -38.91 -24.58 -29.38
CA ASN A 3 -37.63 -25.24 -29.25
C ASN A 3 -36.79 -24.71 -28.09
N MET A 4 -36.31 -25.63 -27.27
CA MET A 4 -35.27 -25.47 -26.28
C MET A 4 -34.12 -26.36 -26.78
N PHE A 5 -33.13 -25.81 -27.48
CA PHE A 5 -31.82 -26.42 -27.76
C PHE A 5 -30.99 -25.44 -28.61
N VAL A 6 -29.68 -25.37 -28.32
CA VAL A 6 -28.62 -24.50 -28.89
C VAL A 6 -28.62 -23.11 -28.22
N SER A 7 -27.60 -22.68 -27.45
CA SER A 7 -26.15 -22.81 -27.61
C SER A 7 -25.43 -23.26 -26.33
N ARG A 8 -24.48 -24.18 -26.48
CA ARG A 8 -23.73 -24.83 -25.39
C ARG A 8 -22.21 -24.59 -25.52
N ASP A 9 -21.76 -23.69 -26.42
CA ASP A 9 -20.35 -23.58 -26.83
C ASP A 9 -19.80 -22.13 -26.94
N PHE A 10 -20.42 -21.11 -26.32
CA PHE A 10 -19.90 -19.73 -26.34
C PHE A 10 -19.49 -19.16 -24.97
N ALA A 11 -19.84 -19.84 -23.88
CA ALA A 11 -19.41 -19.46 -22.52
C ALA A 11 -17.96 -19.89 -22.19
N LEU A 12 -17.28 -20.58 -23.10
CA LEU A 12 -15.98 -21.24 -22.86
C LEU A 12 -14.83 -20.72 -23.75
N LEU A 13 -15.07 -19.74 -24.64
CA LEU A 13 -14.01 -19.16 -25.48
C LEU A 13 -13.57 -17.74 -25.10
N CYS A 14 -14.29 -17.05 -24.21
CA CYS A 14 -13.90 -15.72 -23.72
C CYS A 14 -13.01 -15.75 -22.45
N THR A 15 -12.56 -16.94 -22.04
CA THR A 15 -11.67 -17.15 -20.88
C THR A 15 -10.21 -17.40 -21.25
N ALA A 16 -9.81 -17.31 -22.53
CA ALA A 16 -8.53 -17.88 -22.99
C ALA A 16 -7.52 -16.93 -23.66
N LEU A 17 -7.69 -15.60 -23.65
CA LEU A 17 -6.79 -14.72 -24.41
C LEU A 17 -6.26 -13.46 -23.70
N VAL A 18 -5.97 -13.49 -22.39
CA VAL A 18 -5.03 -12.51 -21.77
C VAL A 18 -4.26 -13.12 -20.57
N VAL A 19 -3.58 -14.27 -20.75
CA VAL A 19 -2.67 -14.83 -19.71
C VAL A 19 -1.25 -15.13 -20.22
N MET A 20 -0.89 -14.85 -21.49
CA MET A 20 0.50 -15.11 -21.94
C MET A 20 1.10 -13.95 -22.71
N GLY A 21 1.88 -13.13 -22.01
CA GLY A 21 3.03 -12.47 -22.62
C GLY A 21 4.12 -13.50 -22.90
N CYS A 22 4.19 -14.00 -24.13
CA CYS A 22 5.39 -14.63 -24.68
C CYS A 22 5.54 -14.29 -26.15
N GLY A 23 6.76 -13.89 -26.53
CA GLY A 23 7.14 -13.42 -27.87
C GLY A 23 7.06 -14.47 -29.00
N PRO A 24 7.39 -14.08 -30.24
CA PRO A 24 6.85 -14.72 -31.43
C PRO A 24 7.70 -15.89 -31.93
N ALA A 25 7.05 -16.93 -32.46
CA ALA A 25 7.66 -17.90 -33.36
C ALA A 25 6.65 -18.50 -34.36
N SER A 26 6.71 -17.96 -35.58
CA SER A 26 6.67 -18.61 -36.91
C SER A 26 5.93 -19.94 -37.17
N GLU A 27 5.12 -19.86 -38.25
CA GLU A 27 5.09 -20.75 -39.45
C GLU A 27 4.00 -21.85 -39.64
N ASN A 28 3.25 -21.64 -40.73
CA ASN A 28 2.89 -22.56 -41.84
C ASN A 28 1.70 -23.57 -41.77
N HIS A 29 0.58 -23.15 -42.41
CA HIS A 29 -0.25 -23.83 -43.46
C HIS A 29 -0.92 -25.22 -43.23
N PRO A 30 -1.94 -25.69 -44.05
CA PRO A 30 -2.81 -25.02 -45.03
C PRO A 30 -4.35 -25.37 -44.99
N THR A 31 -5.11 -24.51 -45.67
CA THR A 31 -6.44 -24.61 -46.32
C THR A 31 -7.29 -25.90 -46.32
N ALA A 32 -8.62 -25.74 -46.12
CA ALA A 32 -9.64 -26.48 -46.85
C ALA A 32 -10.88 -25.59 -47.13
N ARG A 33 -11.22 -25.44 -48.42
CA ARG A 33 -12.43 -24.79 -48.93
C ARG A 33 -13.60 -25.78 -48.89
N LEU A 34 -14.78 -25.34 -48.48
CA LEU A 34 -16.05 -25.82 -49.05
C LEU A 34 -17.07 -24.67 -49.15
N ASN A 35 -17.45 -24.38 -50.39
CA ASN A 35 -18.59 -23.54 -50.76
C ASN A 35 -19.90 -24.31 -50.51
N SER A 36 -20.88 -23.67 -49.88
CA SER A 36 -22.27 -23.79 -50.33
C SER A 36 -23.09 -22.58 -49.89
N ALA A 37 -23.55 -21.82 -50.87
CA ALA A 37 -24.51 -20.75 -50.70
C ALA A 37 -25.90 -21.32 -50.37
N ALA A 38 -26.51 -20.83 -49.30
CA ALA A 38 -27.96 -20.82 -49.14
C ALA A 38 -28.32 -19.60 -48.29
N ALA A 39 -29.07 -18.68 -48.90
CA ALA A 39 -29.61 -17.51 -48.24
C ALA A 39 -30.60 -17.95 -47.15
N SER A 40 -30.28 -17.68 -45.90
CA SER A 40 -31.20 -17.69 -44.78
C SER A 40 -30.97 -16.41 -44.00
N THR A 41 -32.01 -15.60 -43.85
CA THR A 41 -32.03 -14.45 -42.95
C THR A 41 -31.94 -14.96 -41.53
N GLU A 42 -30.73 -15.21 -41.05
CA GLU A 42 -30.44 -15.44 -39.64
C GLU A 42 -30.48 -14.08 -38.92
N LEU A 43 -31.34 -13.99 -37.91
CA LEU A 43 -31.24 -12.95 -36.89
C LEU A 43 -29.88 -13.11 -36.19
N PRO A 44 -29.12 -12.03 -35.95
CA PRO A 44 -27.86 -12.15 -35.25
C PRO A 44 -28.09 -12.69 -33.84
N SER A 45 -27.10 -13.46 -33.37
CA SER A 45 -26.94 -13.97 -32.00
C SER A 45 -27.19 -12.87 -30.95
N PRO A 46 -27.57 -13.24 -29.71
CA PRO A 46 -27.64 -12.27 -28.61
C PRO A 46 -26.34 -11.49 -28.52
N VAL A 47 -26.47 -10.20 -28.23
CA VAL A 47 -25.41 -9.19 -28.07
C VAL A 47 -24.17 -9.82 -27.45
N GLU A 48 -23.07 -9.86 -28.21
CA GLU A 48 -21.74 -9.94 -27.59
C GLU A 48 -21.58 -8.62 -26.83
N LEU A 49 -21.81 -8.69 -25.52
CA LEU A 49 -21.42 -7.62 -24.62
C LEU A 49 -19.94 -7.33 -24.90
N PRO A 50 -19.50 -6.05 -24.84
CA PRO A 50 -18.07 -5.77 -24.83
C PRO A 50 -17.41 -6.69 -23.80
N SER A 51 -16.25 -7.24 -24.15
CA SER A 51 -15.44 -8.15 -23.33
C SER A 51 -15.59 -7.79 -21.84
N PRO A 52 -15.76 -8.77 -20.93
CA PRO A 52 -15.89 -8.48 -19.51
C PRO A 52 -14.83 -7.45 -19.15
N VAL A 53 -15.29 -6.33 -18.58
CA VAL A 53 -14.42 -5.25 -18.08
C VAL A 53 -13.28 -5.97 -17.38
N GLU A 54 -12.08 -5.91 -17.98
CA GLU A 54 -10.88 -6.34 -17.28
C GLU A 54 -10.95 -5.63 -15.94
N LEU A 55 -10.93 -6.39 -14.83
CA LEU A 55 -10.49 -5.79 -13.58
C LEU A 55 -9.22 -5.04 -13.98
N PRO A 56 -9.12 -3.71 -13.75
CA PRO A 56 -7.98 -2.95 -14.21
C PRO A 56 -6.74 -3.75 -13.86
N ALA A 57 -5.89 -4.06 -14.87
CA ALA A 57 -4.64 -4.79 -14.67
C ALA A 57 -4.02 -4.27 -13.39
N PRO A 58 -3.77 -5.12 -12.37
CA PRO A 58 -3.96 -4.71 -10.99
C PRO A 58 -3.25 -3.39 -10.81
N THR A 59 -4.03 -2.32 -10.68
CA THR A 59 -3.48 -1.01 -10.40
C THR A 59 -2.71 -1.24 -9.13
N GLY A 60 -1.37 -1.24 -9.24
CA GLY A 60 -0.51 -1.77 -8.20
C GLY A 60 -0.82 -1.05 -6.91
N LEU A 61 -1.61 -1.68 -6.03
CA LEU A 61 -2.40 -1.00 -5.01
C LEU A 61 -3.27 0.14 -5.64
N PRO A 62 -4.56 0.30 -5.27
CA PRO A 62 -4.92 1.66 -4.91
C PRO A 62 -3.92 1.99 -3.81
N VAL A 63 -2.96 2.89 -4.07
CA VAL A 63 -2.31 3.54 -2.92
C VAL A 63 -3.52 4.06 -2.15
N PRO A 64 -3.84 3.53 -0.95
CA PRO A 64 -4.82 4.20 -0.14
C PRO A 64 -4.30 5.64 -0.08
N GLU A 65 -5.12 6.58 -0.52
CA GLU A 65 -4.84 7.98 -0.23
C GLU A 65 -4.64 8.01 1.29
N GLU A 66 -3.39 8.25 1.67
CA GLU A 66 -2.88 8.19 3.05
C GLU A 66 -2.82 6.79 3.69
N ASN A 67 -2.14 5.84 3.04
CA ASN A 67 -1.13 5.14 3.84
C ASN A 67 0.07 6.06 3.95
N THR A 68 0.22 6.72 5.10
CA THR A 68 1.47 7.43 5.39
C THR A 68 2.60 6.39 5.36
N ILE A 69 3.84 6.85 5.30
CA ILE A 69 4.98 5.94 5.46
C ILE A 69 4.88 5.14 6.78
N GLU A 70 3.99 5.52 7.70
CA GLU A 70 3.63 4.81 8.93
C GLU A 70 2.74 3.58 8.76
N ASP A 71 2.23 3.27 7.55
CA ASP A 71 1.46 2.05 7.26
C ASP A 71 2.26 1.00 6.46
N LEU A 72 3.33 1.43 5.76
CA LEU A 72 4.30 0.53 5.11
C LEU A 72 5.44 0.12 6.06
N ILE A 73 5.68 0.94 7.07
CA ILE A 73 6.16 0.44 8.34
C ILE A 73 4.88 -0.08 9.00
N GLY A 74 4.72 -1.36 9.38
CA GLY A 74 3.43 -1.79 9.97
C GLY A 74 3.04 -0.95 11.21
N PRO A 75 1.91 -1.22 11.88
CA PRO A 75 1.70 -0.77 13.26
C PRO A 75 2.82 -1.22 14.22
N ASP A 76 3.74 -2.06 13.73
CA ASP A 76 5.03 -2.44 14.30
C ASP A 76 6.24 -1.72 13.65
N ALA A 77 6.09 -0.47 13.21
CA ALA A 77 7.17 0.51 13.21
C ALA A 77 7.66 0.61 14.63
N PRO A 78 8.76 -0.06 15.00
CA PRO A 78 8.87 -0.78 16.26
C PRO A 78 8.08 -0.03 17.32
N SER A 79 6.83 -0.49 17.55
CA SER A 79 6.03 -0.04 18.70
C SER A 79 6.85 -0.21 19.98
N ASP A 80 7.90 -1.02 19.85
CA ASP A 80 8.99 -1.33 20.71
C ASP A 80 10.39 -0.86 20.22
N LEU A 81 10.57 0.40 19.78
CA LEU A 81 11.86 1.10 20.05
C LEU A 81 11.96 1.43 21.55
N SER A 82 10.84 1.27 22.26
CA SER A 82 10.63 1.57 23.67
C SER A 82 11.10 0.47 24.63
N LYS A 83 11.37 -0.79 24.21
CA LYS A 83 11.95 -1.80 25.13
C LYS A 83 13.37 -1.42 25.51
N PRO A 84 13.64 -1.17 26.81
CA PRO A 84 14.94 -0.74 27.30
C PRO A 84 15.89 -1.93 27.48
N ALA A 85 16.14 -2.72 26.43
CA ALA A 85 17.18 -3.75 26.45
C ALA A 85 18.56 -3.20 26.05
N ALA A 86 18.61 -1.99 25.46
CA ALA A 86 19.86 -1.37 25.01
C ALA A 86 20.20 -0.04 25.70
N ARG A 87 19.35 0.50 26.59
CA ARG A 87 19.51 1.85 27.18
C ARG A 87 20.83 2.06 27.94
N LEU A 88 21.51 0.99 28.39
CA LEU A 88 22.78 1.10 29.14
C LEU A 88 23.98 0.36 28.54
N ASN A 89 23.82 -0.43 27.46
CA ASN A 89 24.93 -1.24 26.94
C ASN A 89 25.73 -0.59 25.82
N HIS A 90 25.22 0.48 25.22
CA HIS A 90 26.06 1.38 24.44
C HIS A 90 26.69 2.38 25.40
N ARG A 91 27.76 1.95 26.08
CA ARG A 91 28.76 2.88 26.60
C ARG A 91 29.25 3.70 25.42
N ILE A 92 28.66 4.86 25.21
CA ILE A 92 29.18 5.81 24.22
C ILE A 92 30.46 6.31 24.84
N ASP A 93 31.59 5.98 24.22
CA ASP A 93 32.90 6.54 24.55
C ASP A 93 32.89 8.03 24.17
N PHE A 94 32.20 8.83 24.98
CA PHE A 94 32.52 10.24 25.14
C PHE A 94 33.85 10.26 25.90
N ASP A 95 34.95 10.00 25.17
CA ASP A 95 36.29 9.88 25.71
C ASP A 95 36.64 11.09 26.60
N GLY A 96 36.88 10.82 27.89
CA GLY A 96 37.37 11.80 28.85
C GLY A 96 37.21 11.29 30.29
N PRO A 97 38.31 11.07 31.05
CA PRO A 97 38.20 10.96 32.50
C PRO A 97 37.82 12.33 33.05
N ASP A 98 36.62 12.45 33.62
CA ASP A 98 36.19 13.59 34.43
C ASP A 98 37.11 13.70 35.66
N SER A 99 38.24 14.37 35.50
CA SER A 99 39.14 14.75 36.58
C SER A 99 38.86 16.22 36.90
N PRO A 100 38.34 16.57 38.09
CA PRO A 100 38.22 17.97 38.46
C PRO A 100 39.63 18.57 38.62
N PRO A 101 39.90 19.82 38.17
CA PRO A 101 41.08 20.53 38.59
C PRO A 101 41.05 20.73 40.10
N ALA A 102 42.21 20.57 40.71
CA ALA A 102 42.42 20.77 42.13
C ALA A 102 42.16 22.23 42.56
N GLU A 103 41.31 22.38 43.58
CA GLU A 103 41.47 23.20 44.79
C GLU A 103 40.14 23.80 45.30
N ALA A 104 39.78 23.45 46.55
CA ALA A 104 39.11 24.25 47.60
C ALA A 104 37.69 23.85 48.09
N ALA A 105 37.52 24.08 49.41
CA ALA A 105 36.31 24.21 50.24
C ALA A 105 35.56 22.93 50.69
N SER A 106 35.30 22.83 52.01
CA SER A 106 34.62 21.69 52.66
C SER A 106 33.22 21.42 52.11
N THR A 107 32.57 22.42 51.52
CA THR A 107 31.23 22.31 50.91
C THR A 107 31.22 21.47 49.64
N GLN A 108 32.31 21.47 48.86
CA GLN A 108 32.43 20.64 47.65
C GLN A 108 32.61 19.17 48.01
N GLU A 109 33.40 18.91 49.06
CA GLU A 109 33.64 17.56 49.57
C GLU A 109 32.35 16.94 50.12
N ASP A 110 31.56 17.72 50.85
CA ASP A 110 30.24 17.29 51.33
C ASP A 110 29.26 17.02 50.17
N ALA A 111 29.25 17.85 49.12
CA ALA A 111 28.41 17.62 47.93
C ALA A 111 28.83 16.34 47.16
N ASN A 112 30.13 16.10 47.00
CA ASN A 112 30.66 14.90 46.37
C ASN A 112 30.30 13.62 47.14
N GLU A 113 30.27 13.67 48.48
CA GLU A 113 29.86 12.52 49.28
C GLU A 113 28.36 12.19 49.08
N HIS A 114 27.51 13.21 48.96
CA HIS A 114 26.11 13.02 48.57
C HIS A 114 26.00 12.37 47.18
N VAL A 115 26.80 12.81 46.20
CA VAL A 115 26.86 12.17 44.87
C VAL A 115 27.25 10.71 44.97
N ARG A 116 28.29 10.38 45.76
CA ARG A 116 28.77 9.00 45.95
C ARG A 116 27.69 8.10 46.55
N ARG A 117 26.94 8.58 47.55
CA ARG A 117 25.80 7.83 48.10
C ARG A 117 24.66 7.68 47.10
N GLY A 118 24.42 8.69 46.28
CA GLY A 118 23.48 8.62 45.17
C GLY A 118 23.82 7.49 44.21
N ASP A 119 25.10 7.36 43.84
CA ASP A 119 25.61 6.29 42.97
C ASP A 119 25.40 4.89 43.58
N GLU A 120 25.63 4.75 44.90
CA GLU A 120 25.34 3.50 45.62
C GLU A 120 23.84 3.15 45.52
N TYR A 121 22.94 4.12 45.64
CA TYR A 121 21.51 3.88 45.47
C TYR A 121 21.12 3.55 44.02
N VAL A 122 21.75 4.15 43.01
CA VAL A 122 21.55 3.77 41.60
C VAL A 122 21.98 2.31 41.39
N ALA A 123 23.12 1.89 41.94
CA ALA A 123 23.59 0.51 41.84
C ALA A 123 22.62 -0.50 42.49
N LEU A 124 21.83 -0.05 43.47
CA LEU A 124 20.77 -0.83 44.12
C LEU A 124 19.40 -0.73 43.42
N GLY A 125 19.30 0.00 42.30
CA GLY A 125 18.02 0.28 41.61
C GLY A 125 17.08 1.22 42.38
N ALA A 126 17.56 1.85 43.45
CA ALA A 126 16.78 2.73 44.31
C ALA A 126 16.79 4.18 43.80
N HIS A 127 16.33 4.40 42.56
CA HIS A 127 16.41 5.68 41.86
C HIS A 127 15.83 6.87 42.65
N GLY A 128 14.74 6.67 43.41
CA GLY A 128 14.15 7.75 44.22
C GLY A 128 15.02 8.20 45.40
N LYS A 129 15.81 7.28 45.98
CA LYS A 129 16.79 7.62 47.01
C LYS A 129 18.02 8.29 46.39
N ALA A 130 18.45 7.84 45.22
CA ALA A 130 19.53 8.46 44.48
C ALA A 130 19.21 9.94 44.15
N VAL A 131 18.01 10.20 43.62
CA VAL A 131 17.50 11.56 43.38
C VAL A 131 17.57 12.44 44.63
N ALA A 132 17.21 11.90 45.80
CA ALA A 132 17.23 12.65 47.06
C ALA A 132 18.67 13.04 47.44
N GLU A 133 19.62 12.11 47.30
CA GLU A 133 21.05 12.38 47.56
C GLU A 133 21.62 13.39 46.56
N TYR A 134 21.35 13.26 45.26
CA TYR A 134 21.80 14.25 44.27
C TYR A 134 21.16 15.62 44.49
N THR A 135 19.91 15.68 44.93
CA THR A 135 19.25 16.94 45.30
C THR A 135 19.92 17.60 46.50
N ALA A 136 20.39 16.80 47.47
CA ALA A 136 21.15 17.32 48.59
C ALA A 136 22.54 17.84 48.14
N ALA A 137 23.21 17.15 47.22
CA ALA A 137 24.46 17.64 46.60
C ALA A 137 24.25 19.01 45.93
N ILE A 138 23.20 19.16 45.11
CA ILE A 138 22.85 20.42 44.42
C ILE A 138 22.50 21.55 45.39
N ARG A 139 21.96 21.24 46.57
CA ARG A 139 21.70 22.25 47.61
C ARG A 139 22.96 22.76 48.29
N LEU A 140 23.99 21.92 48.37
CA LEU A 140 25.30 22.27 48.94
C LEU A 140 26.17 23.01 47.92
N ASP A 141 26.11 22.59 46.66
CA ASP A 141 26.78 23.21 45.53
C ASP A 141 25.79 23.36 44.36
N GLY A 142 25.29 24.59 44.18
CA GLY A 142 24.30 24.92 43.14
C GLY A 142 24.83 24.88 41.71
N ASP A 143 26.14 24.83 41.52
CA ASP A 143 26.80 24.75 40.21
C ASP A 143 27.41 23.35 39.97
N HIS A 144 26.97 22.33 40.73
CA HIS A 144 27.47 20.96 40.63
C HIS A 144 26.92 20.22 39.40
N ALA A 145 27.50 20.46 38.22
CA ALA A 145 27.05 19.88 36.94
C ALA A 145 26.87 18.36 36.97
N GLU A 146 27.77 17.62 37.61
CA GLU A 146 27.69 16.16 37.69
C GLU A 146 26.49 15.67 38.54
N ALA A 147 26.08 16.42 39.56
CA ALA A 147 24.93 16.07 40.39
C ALA A 147 23.63 16.31 39.62
N PHE A 148 23.54 17.39 38.83
CA PHE A 148 22.43 17.60 37.90
C PHE A 148 22.35 16.47 36.88
N ARG A 149 23.45 16.12 36.22
CA ARG A 149 23.47 15.04 35.22
C ARG A 149 22.99 13.71 35.81
N LYS A 150 23.57 13.28 36.94
CA LYS A 150 23.20 12.02 37.60
C LYS A 150 21.76 12.03 38.13
N ARG A 151 21.25 13.19 38.56
CA ARG A 151 19.84 13.33 38.94
C ARG A 151 18.91 13.25 37.73
N GLY A 152 19.30 13.85 36.61
CA GLY A 152 18.61 13.72 35.32
C GLY A 152 18.51 12.27 34.86
N ASP A 153 19.61 11.52 34.90
CA ASP A 153 19.62 10.07 34.60
C ASP A 153 18.66 9.30 35.54
N ALA A 154 18.67 9.63 36.84
CA ALA A 154 17.79 8.98 37.81
C ALA A 154 16.31 9.34 37.60
N TRP A 155 15.98 10.54 37.12
CA TRP A 155 14.63 10.91 36.72
C TRP A 155 14.17 10.19 35.46
N GLU A 156 15.03 10.06 34.46
CA GLU A 156 14.72 9.29 33.23
C GLU A 156 14.43 7.83 33.56
N ALA A 157 15.22 7.22 34.44
CA ALA A 157 14.98 5.85 34.91
C ALA A 157 13.65 5.68 35.66
N GLN A 158 13.06 6.78 36.15
CA GLN A 158 11.72 6.80 36.77
C GLN A 158 10.59 7.16 35.80
N GLY A 159 10.90 7.49 34.54
CA GLY A 159 9.94 7.99 33.55
C GLY A 159 9.56 9.46 33.74
N GLU A 160 10.27 10.20 34.60
CA GLU A 160 10.01 11.62 34.89
C GLU A 160 10.74 12.51 33.86
N HIS A 161 10.32 12.42 32.59
CA HIS A 161 11.00 13.02 31.44
C HIS A 161 11.21 14.55 31.56
N ASP A 162 10.20 15.31 31.98
CA ASP A 162 10.30 16.78 32.10
C ASP A 162 11.33 17.20 33.13
N ARG A 163 11.46 16.45 34.23
CA ARG A 163 12.47 16.70 35.28
C ARG A 163 13.86 16.34 34.80
N ALA A 164 13.97 15.23 34.05
CA ALA A 164 15.23 14.85 33.42
C ALA A 164 15.70 15.93 32.43
N ILE A 165 14.81 16.44 31.56
CA ILE A 165 15.12 17.54 30.62
C ILE A 165 15.59 18.79 31.36
N ALA A 166 14.92 19.17 32.47
CA ALA A 166 15.32 20.32 33.27
C ALA A 166 16.75 20.16 33.83
N ASP A 167 17.08 18.98 34.37
CA ASP A 167 18.40 18.68 34.93
C ASP A 167 19.49 18.59 33.85
N PHE A 168 19.19 18.04 32.67
CA PHE A 168 20.13 18.04 31.53
C PHE A 168 20.34 19.45 30.96
N THR A 169 19.30 20.28 30.96
CA THR A 169 19.41 21.69 30.56
C THR A 169 20.35 22.45 31.49
N GLU A 170 20.26 22.21 32.79
CA GLU A 170 21.17 22.82 33.77
C GLU A 170 22.60 22.26 33.64
N THR A 171 22.74 20.96 33.38
CA THR A 171 24.05 20.35 33.05
C THR A 171 24.69 21.03 31.85
N ILE A 172 23.93 21.29 30.78
CA ILE A 172 24.40 21.98 29.57
C ILE A 172 24.77 23.45 29.87
N ARG A 173 24.02 24.13 30.74
CA ARG A 173 24.33 25.50 31.15
C ARG A 173 25.70 25.58 31.84
N LEU A 174 26.00 24.59 32.67
CA LEU A 174 27.23 24.52 33.47
C LEU A 174 28.42 23.97 32.67
N GLN A 175 28.19 23.00 31.78
CA GLN A 175 29.20 22.31 30.97
C GLN A 175 28.75 22.18 29.50
N PRO A 176 28.82 23.27 28.71
CA PRO A 176 28.32 23.28 27.32
C PRO A 176 29.13 22.41 26.35
N GLU A 177 30.33 21.98 26.71
CA GLU A 177 31.17 21.06 25.95
C GLU A 177 30.80 19.57 26.16
N ARG A 178 29.87 19.28 27.08
CA ARG A 178 29.53 17.91 27.44
C ARG A 178 28.49 17.31 26.49
N ALA A 179 28.98 16.60 25.47
CA ALA A 179 28.15 15.95 24.45
C ALA A 179 27.06 15.02 25.02
N TYR A 180 27.34 14.31 26.12
CA TYR A 180 26.40 13.38 26.75
C TYR A 180 25.07 14.04 27.13
N ALA A 181 25.09 15.25 27.70
CA ALA A 181 23.87 15.92 28.16
C ALA A 181 22.95 16.32 27.00
N PHE A 182 23.53 16.79 25.89
CA PHE A 182 22.78 17.03 24.65
C PHE A 182 22.24 15.72 24.06
N PHE A 183 23.06 14.66 24.04
CA PHE A 183 22.64 13.36 23.53
C PHE A 183 21.41 12.81 24.27
N VAL A 184 21.44 12.78 25.61
CA VAL A 184 20.32 12.24 26.40
C VAL A 184 19.09 13.15 26.31
N ARG A 185 19.26 14.47 26.37
CA ARG A 185 18.12 15.40 26.22
C ARG A 185 17.47 15.29 24.85
N GLY A 186 18.28 15.19 23.79
CA GLY A 186 17.80 14.99 22.43
C GLY A 186 17.08 13.64 22.25
N GLN A 187 17.56 12.58 22.92
CA GLN A 187 16.85 11.30 22.94
C GLN A 187 15.47 11.41 23.61
N ILE A 188 15.39 12.06 24.78
CA ILE A 188 14.12 12.23 25.49
C ILE A 188 13.13 13.04 24.64
N HIS A 189 13.58 14.12 24.00
CA HIS A 189 12.75 14.90 23.07
C HIS A 189 12.23 14.03 21.92
N GLY A 190 13.07 13.17 21.34
CA GLY A 190 12.66 12.26 20.27
C GLY A 190 11.60 11.26 20.73
N ASP A 191 11.77 10.70 21.93
CA ASP A 191 10.80 9.78 22.55
C ASP A 191 9.45 10.46 22.87
N GLN A 192 9.46 11.76 23.16
CA GLN A 192 8.25 12.58 23.36
C GLN A 192 7.61 13.05 22.04
N GLY A 193 8.25 12.84 20.89
CA GLY A 193 7.79 13.31 19.58
C GLY A 193 8.22 14.75 19.23
N ASP A 194 9.03 15.39 20.08
CA ASP A 194 9.62 16.72 19.85
C ASP A 194 10.84 16.64 18.92
N PHE A 195 10.62 16.14 17.71
CA PHE A 195 11.68 15.78 16.77
C PHE A 195 12.63 16.94 16.43
N ASP A 196 12.13 18.19 16.39
CA ASP A 196 12.96 19.37 16.10
C ASP A 196 13.97 19.66 17.22
N GLN A 197 13.55 19.55 18.49
CA GLN A 197 14.45 19.72 19.63
C GLN A 197 15.44 18.55 19.70
N ALA A 198 14.96 17.33 19.42
CA ALA A 198 15.80 16.14 19.33
C ALA A 198 16.92 16.33 18.30
N VAL A 199 16.58 16.75 17.09
CA VAL A 199 17.56 17.01 16.01
C VAL A 199 18.52 18.13 16.39
N ALA A 200 18.06 19.21 17.03
CA ALA A 200 18.91 20.31 17.45
C ALA A 200 19.97 19.85 18.46
N ASP A 201 19.55 19.13 19.51
CA ASP A 201 20.44 18.61 20.55
C ASP A 201 21.41 17.56 20.00
N LEU A 202 20.92 16.59 19.22
CA LEU A 202 21.77 15.57 18.61
C LEU A 202 22.79 16.18 17.64
N THR A 203 22.44 17.28 16.96
CA THR A 203 23.39 18.01 16.11
C THR A 203 24.55 18.60 16.92
N ILE A 204 24.27 19.18 18.08
CA ILE A 204 25.31 19.69 18.98
C ILE A 204 26.16 18.52 19.51
N ALA A 205 25.52 17.43 19.94
CA ALA A 205 26.22 16.24 20.42
C ALA A 205 27.17 15.64 19.36
N ILE A 206 26.77 15.59 18.09
CA ILE A 206 27.61 15.14 16.96
C ILE A 206 28.79 16.08 16.72
N ASN A 207 28.59 17.39 16.85
CA ASN A 207 29.67 18.37 16.68
C ASN A 207 30.72 18.27 17.79
N LEU A 208 30.29 17.99 19.03
CA LEU A 208 31.17 17.81 20.18
C LEU A 208 31.88 16.44 20.16
N ALA A 209 31.19 15.39 19.70
CA ALA A 209 31.71 14.01 19.65
C ALA A 209 31.48 13.35 18.27
N PRO A 210 32.25 13.73 17.23
CA PRO A 210 31.97 13.35 15.85
C PRO A 210 32.27 11.89 15.50
N SER A 211 32.91 11.12 16.39
CA SER A 211 33.22 9.70 16.15
C SER A 211 32.01 8.77 16.33
N SER A 212 30.97 9.22 17.04
CA SER A 212 29.84 8.35 17.38
C SER A 212 28.92 8.08 16.19
N ALA A 213 28.84 6.81 15.76
CA ALA A 213 27.86 6.35 14.78
C ALA A 213 26.43 6.37 15.36
N TYR A 214 26.30 6.05 16.66
CA TYR A 214 25.01 5.92 17.33
C TYR A 214 24.25 7.24 17.42
N VAL A 215 24.93 8.35 17.73
CA VAL A 215 24.27 9.67 17.79
C VAL A 215 23.75 10.12 16.42
N ARG A 216 24.49 9.80 15.33
CA ARG A 216 24.01 10.03 13.96
C ARG A 216 22.80 9.15 13.62
N TYR A 217 22.84 7.88 13.99
CA TYR A 217 21.73 6.96 13.86
C TYR A 217 20.46 7.51 14.54
N LEU A 218 20.55 8.00 15.77
CA LEU A 218 19.40 8.61 16.46
C LEU A 218 18.88 9.85 15.74
N ARG A 219 19.77 10.72 15.25
CA ARG A 219 19.33 11.90 14.50
C ARG A 219 18.67 11.50 13.17
N ALA A 220 19.17 10.47 12.51
CA ALA A 220 18.56 9.91 11.31
C ALA A 220 17.16 9.35 11.55
N ILE A 221 16.91 8.69 12.69
CA ILE A 221 15.56 8.24 13.06
C ILE A 221 14.61 9.42 13.18
N ASN A 222 15.03 10.50 13.84
CA ASN A 222 14.22 11.71 13.95
C ASN A 222 13.94 12.33 12.56
N TYR A 223 14.94 12.36 11.66
CA TYR A 223 14.71 12.78 10.27
C TYR A 223 13.75 11.86 9.51
N LEU A 224 13.81 10.54 9.71
CA LEU A 224 12.87 9.59 9.10
C LEU A 224 11.43 9.86 9.56
N LYS A 225 11.22 10.13 10.85
CA LYS A 225 9.91 10.50 11.42
C LYS A 225 9.40 11.86 10.90
N GLN A 226 10.30 12.77 10.55
CA GLN A 226 9.98 14.04 9.89
C GLN A 226 9.84 13.92 8.35
N HIS A 227 9.98 12.72 7.76
CA HIS A 227 10.05 12.51 6.31
C HIS A 227 11.21 13.25 5.60
N GLU A 228 12.25 13.62 6.35
CA GLU A 228 13.46 14.31 5.89
C GLU A 228 14.50 13.30 5.36
N TYR A 229 14.11 12.52 4.36
CA TYR A 229 14.85 11.34 3.91
C TYR A 229 16.30 11.61 3.48
N ALA A 230 16.56 12.70 2.76
CA ALA A 230 17.91 13.04 2.31
C ALA A 230 18.88 13.30 3.48
N LYS A 231 18.37 13.91 4.57
CA LYS A 231 19.15 14.16 5.79
C LYS A 231 19.40 12.85 6.54
N ALA A 232 18.37 11.99 6.66
CA ALA A 232 18.52 10.66 7.24
C ALA A 232 19.58 9.80 6.49
N ILE A 233 19.55 9.79 5.15
CA ILE A 233 20.52 9.08 4.32
C ILE A 233 21.94 9.55 4.58
N THR A 234 22.14 10.86 4.74
CA THR A 234 23.46 11.46 5.02
C THR A 234 24.00 10.93 6.35
N ASP A 235 23.19 10.95 7.40
CA ASP A 235 23.60 10.48 8.73
C ASP A 235 23.82 8.97 8.79
N LEU A 236 22.95 8.19 8.14
CA LEU A 236 23.07 6.73 8.09
C LEU A 236 24.27 6.29 7.25
N THR A 237 24.60 7.00 6.18
CA THR A 237 25.83 6.73 5.41
C THR A 237 27.06 6.96 6.28
N ALA A 238 27.11 8.07 7.01
CA ALA A 238 28.20 8.32 7.95
C ALA A 238 28.25 7.30 9.10
N ALA A 239 27.10 6.78 9.57
CA ALA A 239 27.05 5.71 10.56
C ALA A 239 27.57 4.36 10.00
N ILE A 240 27.19 4.01 8.77
CA ILE A 240 27.66 2.82 8.04
C ILE A 240 29.17 2.88 7.80
N ASP A 241 29.71 4.04 7.40
CA ASP A 241 31.16 4.20 7.20
C ASP A 241 31.97 3.90 8.47
N ARG A 242 31.38 4.11 9.65
CA ARG A 242 32.00 3.81 10.95
C ARG A 242 31.78 2.38 11.41
N LYS A 243 30.57 1.84 11.21
CA LYS A 243 30.19 0.50 11.65
C LYS A 243 29.45 -0.22 10.51
N PRO A 244 30.17 -0.69 9.49
CA PRO A 244 29.56 -1.19 8.25
C PRO A 244 28.83 -2.53 8.42
N THR A 245 29.06 -3.23 9.54
CA THR A 245 28.45 -4.53 9.83
C THR A 245 27.14 -4.44 10.60
N ASP A 246 26.65 -3.23 10.90
CA ASP A 246 25.40 -3.03 11.60
C ASP A 246 24.23 -3.06 10.61
N SER A 247 23.48 -4.16 10.57
CA SER A 247 22.38 -4.37 9.63
C SER A 247 21.27 -3.31 9.76
N GLU A 248 21.06 -2.79 10.96
CA GLU A 248 20.03 -1.78 11.23
C GLU A 248 20.29 -0.48 10.47
N TYR A 249 21.56 -0.07 10.34
CA TYR A 249 21.89 1.16 9.62
C TYR A 249 21.60 1.04 8.13
N HIS A 250 21.87 -0.13 7.53
CA HIS A 250 21.51 -0.40 6.14
C HIS A 250 20.00 -0.45 5.97
N TYR A 251 19.26 -1.14 6.83
CA TYR A 251 17.80 -1.17 6.79
C TYR A 251 17.17 0.23 6.86
N LEU A 252 17.58 1.06 7.83
CA LEU A 252 17.03 2.41 7.95
C LEU A 252 17.38 3.28 6.75
N ARG A 253 18.57 3.09 6.15
CA ARG A 253 18.94 3.83 4.93
C ARG A 253 18.12 3.34 3.74
N ALA A 254 17.84 2.04 3.66
CA ALA A 254 16.90 1.48 2.70
C ALA A 254 15.51 2.10 2.85
N SER A 255 15.01 2.24 4.08
CA SER A 255 13.73 2.89 4.37
C SER A 255 13.72 4.35 3.89
N ALA A 256 14.83 5.08 4.07
CA ALA A 256 14.95 6.44 3.58
C ALA A 256 14.98 6.52 2.03
N TRP A 257 15.70 5.61 1.37
CA TRP A 257 15.68 5.50 -0.10
C TRP A 257 14.29 5.17 -0.64
N ASN A 258 13.56 4.28 0.02
CA ASN A 258 12.18 3.95 -0.31
C ASN A 258 11.26 5.18 -0.20
N GLY A 259 11.43 6.00 0.85
CA GLY A 259 10.70 7.27 1.02
C GLY A 259 10.97 8.28 -0.10
N LEU A 260 12.14 8.24 -0.74
CA LEU A 260 12.46 9.03 -1.94
C LEU A 260 12.03 8.38 -3.26
N GLY A 261 11.50 7.15 -3.23
CA GLY A 261 11.16 6.36 -4.41
C GLY A 261 12.37 5.75 -5.14
N ASP A 262 13.58 5.80 -4.55
CA ASP A 262 14.79 5.16 -5.09
C ASP A 262 14.82 3.67 -4.70
N TYR A 263 13.98 2.89 -5.38
CA TYR A 263 13.78 1.47 -5.07
C TYR A 263 15.03 0.63 -5.30
N ASP A 264 15.87 0.98 -6.27
CA ASP A 264 17.10 0.23 -6.57
C ASP A 264 18.10 0.31 -5.41
N ARG A 265 18.35 1.51 -4.88
CA ARG A 265 19.21 1.67 -3.70
C ARG A 265 18.57 1.09 -2.44
N SER A 266 17.26 1.21 -2.30
CA SER A 266 16.54 0.60 -1.18
C SER A 266 16.68 -0.93 -1.17
N ILE A 267 16.49 -1.60 -2.31
CA ILE A 267 16.69 -3.05 -2.44
C ILE A 267 18.14 -3.43 -2.16
N ALA A 268 19.12 -2.64 -2.62
CA ALA A 268 20.53 -2.90 -2.38
C ALA A 268 20.86 -2.86 -0.88
N ASP A 269 20.42 -1.82 -0.18
CA ASP A 269 20.64 -1.68 1.27
C ASP A 269 19.87 -2.75 2.07
N CYS A 270 18.64 -3.11 1.70
CA CYS A 270 17.93 -4.24 2.32
C CYS A 270 18.69 -5.55 2.12
N THR A 271 19.23 -5.76 0.93
CA THR A 271 20.01 -6.97 0.61
C THR A 271 21.27 -7.06 1.46
N GLU A 272 21.96 -5.94 1.69
CA GLU A 272 23.11 -5.90 2.59
C GLU A 272 22.71 -6.11 4.05
N ALA A 273 21.61 -5.51 4.52
CA ALA A 273 21.07 -5.75 5.85
C ALA A 273 20.78 -7.24 6.09
N ILE A 274 20.12 -7.90 5.13
CA ILE A 274 19.80 -9.34 5.17
C ILE A 274 21.06 -10.22 5.07
N ARG A 275 22.10 -9.76 4.35
CA ARG A 275 23.39 -10.46 4.27
C ARG A 275 24.13 -10.42 5.61
N LEU A 276 24.03 -9.30 6.33
CA LEU A 276 24.64 -9.11 7.65
C LEU A 276 23.88 -9.84 8.76
N ASP A 277 22.56 -9.81 8.69
CA ASP A 277 21.63 -10.50 9.58
C ASP A 277 20.52 -11.17 8.76
N SER A 278 20.63 -12.49 8.57
CA SER A 278 19.66 -13.26 7.79
C SER A 278 18.28 -13.36 8.43
N GLU A 279 18.15 -13.00 9.71
CA GLU A 279 16.90 -13.01 10.45
C GLU A 279 16.29 -11.59 10.56
N HIS A 280 16.87 -10.61 9.85
CA HIS A 280 16.42 -9.22 9.86
C HIS A 280 15.08 -9.05 9.14
N THR A 281 13.99 -9.24 9.88
CA THR A 281 12.63 -9.29 9.31
C THR A 281 12.16 -7.99 8.69
N ASN A 282 12.56 -6.84 9.22
CA ASN A 282 12.09 -5.54 8.70
C ASN A 282 12.63 -5.25 7.30
N ALA A 283 13.90 -5.57 7.06
CA ALA A 283 14.55 -5.52 5.76
C ALA A 283 13.99 -6.55 4.77
N LEU A 284 13.67 -7.78 5.24
CA LEU A 284 12.96 -8.76 4.41
C LEU A 284 11.59 -8.24 3.97
N LEU A 285 10.82 -7.67 4.89
CA LEU A 285 9.48 -7.15 4.60
C LEU A 285 9.53 -5.93 3.67
N LEU A 286 10.46 -5.00 3.92
CA LEU A 286 10.67 -3.84 3.05
C LEU A 286 11.12 -4.28 1.64
N ARG A 287 12.06 -5.22 1.54
CA ARG A 287 12.51 -5.71 0.23
C ARG A 287 11.41 -6.47 -0.51
N ALA A 288 10.60 -7.27 0.19
CA ALA A 288 9.46 -7.97 -0.39
C ALA A 288 8.45 -6.98 -0.98
N SER A 289 8.04 -5.97 -0.19
CA SER A 289 7.04 -4.98 -0.62
C SER A 289 7.54 -4.12 -1.79
N ILE A 290 8.81 -3.75 -1.80
CA ILE A 290 9.40 -3.04 -2.95
C ILE A 290 9.43 -3.95 -4.18
N ASN A 291 9.84 -5.21 -4.04
CA ASN A 291 9.85 -6.17 -5.15
C ASN A 291 8.44 -6.39 -5.73
N GLU A 292 7.38 -6.38 -4.91
CA GLU A 292 6.00 -6.38 -5.41
C GLU A 292 5.70 -5.13 -6.24
N ARG A 293 6.04 -3.93 -5.75
CA ARG A 293 5.82 -2.66 -6.46
C ARG A 293 6.56 -2.58 -7.80
N VAL A 294 7.73 -3.21 -7.90
CA VAL A 294 8.52 -3.27 -9.14
C VAL A 294 8.29 -4.55 -9.95
N TYR A 295 7.21 -5.28 -9.67
CA TYR A 295 6.77 -6.49 -10.41
C TYR A 295 7.81 -7.62 -10.45
N LYS A 296 8.70 -7.70 -9.45
CA LYS A 296 9.65 -8.79 -9.24
C LYS A 296 9.05 -9.86 -8.31
N THR A 297 7.93 -10.44 -8.76
CA THR A 297 7.05 -11.30 -7.94
C THR A 297 7.78 -12.50 -7.33
N ASP A 298 8.64 -13.20 -8.07
CA ASP A 298 9.37 -14.36 -7.52
C ASP A 298 10.32 -13.97 -6.38
N LEU A 299 10.92 -12.78 -6.42
CA LEU A 299 11.79 -12.29 -5.34
C LEU A 299 10.97 -11.91 -4.11
N ALA A 300 9.79 -11.29 -4.29
CA ALA A 300 8.87 -11.01 -3.19
C ALA A 300 8.39 -12.29 -2.50
N ILE A 301 7.98 -13.30 -3.27
CA ILE A 301 7.57 -14.62 -2.74
C ILE A 301 8.69 -15.27 -1.94
N ALA A 302 9.95 -15.17 -2.39
CA ALA A 302 11.11 -15.73 -1.68
C ALA A 302 11.34 -15.05 -0.32
N ASP A 303 11.21 -13.72 -0.26
CA ASP A 303 11.34 -12.95 0.98
C ASP A 303 10.19 -13.25 1.95
N TYR A 304 8.94 -13.26 1.47
CA TYR A 304 7.79 -13.66 2.30
C TYR A 304 7.88 -15.11 2.80
N THR A 305 8.39 -16.03 1.98
CA THR A 305 8.65 -17.41 2.41
C THR A 305 9.66 -17.46 3.55
N THR A 306 10.70 -16.62 3.49
CA THR A 306 11.67 -16.50 4.57
C THR A 306 11.03 -15.90 5.82
N LEU A 307 10.23 -14.85 5.69
CA LEU A 307 9.48 -14.23 6.79
C LEU A 307 8.55 -15.21 7.48
N ILE A 308 7.76 -15.99 6.74
CA ILE A 308 6.87 -17.01 7.29
C ILE A 308 7.63 -18.07 8.10
N ARG A 309 8.84 -18.44 7.67
CA ARG A 309 9.69 -19.37 8.43
C ARG A 309 10.18 -18.77 9.75
N LEU A 310 10.52 -17.47 9.76
CA LEU A 310 11.02 -16.77 10.94
C LEU A 310 9.90 -16.39 11.92
N ARG A 311 8.76 -15.95 11.38
CA ARG A 311 7.59 -15.44 12.11
C ARG A 311 6.30 -16.04 11.52
N PRO A 312 6.00 -17.31 11.79
CA PRO A 312 4.84 -18.00 11.20
C PRO A 312 3.49 -17.42 11.64
N THR A 313 3.46 -16.63 12.72
CA THR A 313 2.25 -16.00 13.24
C THR A 313 1.98 -14.61 12.66
N GLU A 314 2.84 -14.11 11.78
CA GLU A 314 2.69 -12.79 11.16
C GLU A 314 1.81 -12.89 9.90
N ALA A 315 0.56 -12.46 10.01
CA ALA A 315 -0.44 -12.60 8.94
C ALA A 315 -0.03 -11.88 7.64
N THR A 316 0.65 -10.73 7.75
CA THR A 316 1.09 -9.92 6.60
C THR A 316 2.02 -10.69 5.65
N ALA A 317 2.88 -11.56 6.17
CA ALA A 317 3.80 -12.34 5.34
C ALA A 317 3.05 -13.42 4.53
N TRP A 318 2.03 -14.05 5.12
CA TRP A 318 1.13 -14.97 4.41
C TRP A 318 0.31 -14.25 3.36
N TYR A 319 -0.26 -13.09 3.70
CA TYR A 319 -0.99 -12.25 2.76
C TYR A 319 -0.14 -11.84 1.57
N GLY A 320 1.07 -11.31 1.80
CA GLY A 320 2.00 -10.89 0.74
C GLY A 320 2.41 -12.05 -0.17
N ARG A 321 2.69 -13.24 0.39
CA ARG A 321 3.00 -14.41 -0.43
C ARG A 321 1.80 -14.89 -1.24
N GLY A 322 0.61 -14.91 -0.63
CA GLY A 322 -0.64 -15.28 -1.31
C GLY A 322 -0.95 -14.33 -2.47
N HIS A 323 -0.75 -13.03 -2.28
CA HIS A 323 -0.84 -12.03 -3.34
C HIS A 323 0.17 -12.29 -4.47
N GLY A 324 1.43 -12.61 -4.13
CA GLY A 324 2.43 -13.02 -5.10
C GLY A 324 2.01 -14.23 -5.94
N TYR A 325 1.41 -15.26 -5.32
CA TYR A 325 0.88 -16.42 -6.03
C TYR A 325 -0.33 -16.07 -6.92
N GLU A 326 -1.21 -15.17 -6.48
CA GLU A 326 -2.34 -14.69 -7.29
C GLU A 326 -1.85 -14.05 -8.60
N TRP A 327 -0.83 -13.19 -8.52
CA TRP A 327 -0.20 -12.57 -9.71
C TRP A 327 0.40 -13.57 -10.68
N LYS A 328 0.86 -14.72 -10.19
CA LYS A 328 1.39 -15.81 -11.02
C LYS A 328 0.29 -16.71 -11.59
N GLY A 329 -0.97 -16.49 -11.23
CA GLY A 329 -2.09 -17.37 -11.56
C GLY A 329 -2.09 -18.68 -10.77
N GLU A 330 -1.27 -18.79 -9.72
CA GLU A 330 -1.18 -19.97 -8.84
C GLU A 330 -2.27 -19.89 -7.76
N TYR A 331 -3.54 -19.89 -8.19
CA TYR A 331 -4.68 -19.56 -7.34
C TYR A 331 -4.87 -20.48 -6.14
N ASP A 332 -4.57 -21.78 -6.25
CA ASP A 332 -4.68 -22.72 -5.12
C ASP A 332 -3.70 -22.36 -3.97
N LEU A 333 -2.47 -21.99 -4.33
CA LEU A 333 -1.45 -21.57 -3.37
C LEU A 333 -1.82 -20.22 -2.75
N ALA A 334 -2.30 -19.28 -3.57
CA ALA A 334 -2.81 -18.00 -3.10
C ALA A 334 -3.96 -18.16 -2.10
N GLN A 335 -4.98 -18.98 -2.41
CA GLN A 335 -6.09 -19.25 -1.50
C GLN A 335 -5.64 -19.90 -0.18
N SER A 336 -4.67 -20.82 -0.24
CA SER A 336 -4.11 -21.46 0.95
C SER A 336 -3.44 -20.44 1.88
N ASP A 337 -2.56 -19.59 1.33
CA ASP A 337 -1.85 -18.58 2.11
C ASP A 337 -2.80 -17.50 2.66
N LEU A 338 -3.78 -17.06 1.87
CA LEU A 338 -4.78 -16.09 2.32
C LEU A 338 -5.70 -16.67 3.39
N THR A 339 -5.98 -17.97 3.35
CA THR A 339 -6.72 -18.65 4.43
C THR A 339 -5.94 -18.65 5.73
N GLU A 340 -4.61 -18.82 5.69
CA GLU A 340 -3.77 -18.73 6.87
C GLU A 340 -3.67 -17.29 7.40
N ALA A 341 -3.58 -16.29 6.51
CA ALA A 341 -3.64 -14.87 6.90
C ALA A 341 -4.96 -14.54 7.63
N ILE A 342 -6.11 -15.00 7.12
CA ILE A 342 -7.42 -14.87 7.76
C ILE A 342 -7.45 -15.59 9.12
N ARG A 343 -6.87 -16.79 9.21
CA ARG A 343 -6.80 -17.55 10.47
C ARG A 343 -6.03 -16.80 11.55
N LEU A 344 -4.96 -16.11 11.17
CA LEU A 344 -4.09 -15.36 12.07
C LEU A 344 -4.70 -14.01 12.49
N ASN A 345 -5.39 -13.32 11.58
CA ASN A 345 -6.10 -12.08 11.87
C ASN A 345 -7.45 -12.05 11.13
N PRO A 346 -8.52 -12.57 11.77
CA PRO A 346 -9.84 -12.73 11.13
C PRO A 346 -10.66 -11.45 11.06
N THR A 347 -10.15 -10.34 11.61
CA THR A 347 -10.83 -9.04 11.61
C THR A 347 -10.33 -8.10 10.52
N GLU A 348 -9.29 -8.50 9.77
CA GLU A 348 -8.73 -7.71 8.67
C GLU A 348 -9.54 -7.93 7.37
N PRO A 349 -10.30 -6.94 6.90
CA PRO A 349 -11.15 -7.08 5.71
C PRO A 349 -10.34 -7.36 4.44
N THR A 350 -9.12 -6.82 4.36
CA THR A 350 -8.25 -6.92 3.18
C THR A 350 -7.93 -8.38 2.82
N TYR A 351 -7.83 -9.27 3.81
CA TYR A 351 -7.50 -10.67 3.57
C TYR A 351 -8.68 -11.43 2.96
N TYR A 352 -9.91 -11.14 3.39
CA TYR A 352 -11.11 -11.68 2.76
C TYR A 352 -11.27 -11.12 1.35
N TYR A 353 -11.05 -9.82 1.14
CA TYR A 353 -11.15 -9.20 -0.18
C TYR A 353 -10.15 -9.83 -1.17
N ALA A 354 -8.91 -10.04 -0.75
CA ALA A 354 -7.90 -10.69 -1.58
C ALA A 354 -8.28 -12.15 -1.88
N ARG A 355 -8.73 -12.93 -0.89
CA ARG A 355 -9.16 -14.31 -1.14
C ARG A 355 -10.39 -14.38 -2.04
N ALA A 356 -11.32 -13.44 -1.88
CA ALA A 356 -12.49 -13.31 -2.75
C ALA A 356 -12.07 -13.05 -4.21
N ARG A 357 -11.13 -12.13 -4.41
CA ARG A 357 -10.56 -11.82 -5.73
C ARG A 357 -9.85 -13.03 -6.34
N THR A 358 -9.04 -13.74 -5.57
CA THR A 358 -8.39 -14.97 -6.01
C THR A 358 -9.41 -16.03 -6.42
N CYS A 359 -10.47 -16.23 -5.62
CA CYS A 359 -11.58 -17.13 -5.95
C CYS A 359 -12.31 -16.70 -7.23
N TYR A 360 -12.55 -15.40 -7.41
CA TYR A 360 -13.18 -14.86 -8.63
C TYR A 360 -12.34 -15.15 -9.87
N LEU A 361 -11.01 -14.92 -9.80
CA LEU A 361 -10.07 -15.21 -10.89
C LEU A 361 -9.96 -16.72 -11.19
N ALA A 362 -10.15 -17.57 -10.17
CA ALA A 362 -10.25 -19.02 -10.33
C ALA A 362 -11.61 -19.49 -10.89
N GLY A 363 -12.59 -18.60 -11.09
CA GLY A 363 -13.96 -18.93 -11.53
C GLY A 363 -14.86 -19.49 -10.42
N GLU A 364 -14.42 -19.42 -9.16
CA GLU A 364 -15.13 -19.93 -7.99
C GLU A 364 -16.04 -18.84 -7.39
N TYR A 365 -17.02 -18.40 -8.16
CA TYR A 365 -17.83 -17.22 -7.84
C TYR A 365 -18.60 -17.33 -6.51
N ASP A 366 -19.09 -18.52 -6.13
CA ASP A 366 -19.76 -18.73 -4.83
C ASP A 366 -18.84 -18.39 -3.65
N LYS A 367 -17.57 -18.82 -3.71
CA LYS A 367 -16.60 -18.51 -2.66
C LYS A 367 -16.22 -17.04 -2.67
N ALA A 368 -16.05 -16.46 -3.86
CA ALA A 368 -15.78 -15.03 -4.01
C ALA A 368 -16.88 -14.18 -3.39
N ILE A 369 -18.15 -14.49 -3.66
CA ILE A 369 -19.32 -13.81 -3.11
C ILE A 369 -19.34 -13.89 -1.58
N ALA A 370 -19.05 -15.07 -1.01
CA ALA A 370 -19.02 -15.26 0.43
C ALA A 370 -17.94 -14.38 1.10
N ASP A 371 -16.72 -14.37 0.57
CA ASP A 371 -15.62 -13.59 1.12
C ASP A 371 -15.75 -12.08 0.88
N TYR A 372 -16.28 -11.65 -0.27
CA TYR A 372 -16.67 -10.25 -0.46
C TYR A 372 -17.78 -9.84 0.52
N GLY A 373 -18.72 -10.74 0.81
CA GLY A 373 -19.73 -10.54 1.85
C GLY A 373 -19.11 -10.31 3.22
N GLU A 374 -18.09 -11.09 3.59
CA GLU A 374 -17.39 -10.92 4.86
C GLU A 374 -16.55 -9.63 4.90
N THR A 375 -15.91 -9.28 3.78
CA THR A 375 -15.24 -7.97 3.60
C THR A 375 -16.22 -6.83 3.90
N LEU A 376 -17.41 -6.87 3.32
CA LEU A 376 -18.46 -5.86 3.49
C LEU A 376 -19.10 -5.88 4.88
N ARG A 377 -19.09 -7.03 5.57
CA ARG A 377 -19.52 -7.13 6.97
C ARG A 377 -18.54 -6.41 7.91
N LEU A 378 -17.24 -6.49 7.64
CA LEU A 378 -16.19 -5.85 8.42
C LEU A 378 -16.00 -4.37 8.04
N ASN A 379 -16.09 -4.04 6.75
CA ASN A 379 -15.99 -2.70 6.20
C ASN A 379 -17.11 -2.43 5.18
N PRO A 380 -18.29 -1.95 5.62
CA PRO A 380 -19.43 -1.72 4.72
C PRO A 380 -19.26 -0.50 3.80
N ALA A 381 -18.33 0.40 4.11
CA ALA A 381 -18.07 1.64 3.35
C ALA A 381 -16.97 1.44 2.28
N ASN A 382 -16.94 0.26 1.65
CA ASN A 382 -15.97 -0.10 0.63
C ASN A 382 -16.67 -0.26 -0.74
N PRO A 383 -16.70 0.79 -1.60
CA PRO A 383 -17.37 0.73 -2.89
C PRO A 383 -16.77 -0.35 -3.82
N GLU A 384 -15.46 -0.60 -3.75
CA GLU A 384 -14.75 -1.60 -4.56
C GLU A 384 -15.24 -3.02 -4.22
N ALA A 385 -15.44 -3.34 -2.95
CA ALA A 385 -15.97 -4.64 -2.51
C ALA A 385 -17.43 -4.85 -2.93
N TRP A 386 -18.26 -3.81 -2.88
CA TRP A 386 -19.61 -3.87 -3.46
C TRP A 386 -19.56 -4.13 -4.97
N PHE A 387 -18.74 -3.37 -5.70
CA PHE A 387 -18.58 -3.56 -7.14
C PHE A 387 -18.06 -4.98 -7.49
N ALA A 388 -17.02 -5.45 -6.81
CA ALA A 388 -16.41 -6.75 -7.06
C ALA A 388 -17.37 -7.92 -6.76
N ARG A 389 -18.21 -7.80 -5.71
CA ARG A 389 -19.27 -8.78 -5.46
C ARG A 389 -20.36 -8.72 -6.52
N GLY A 390 -20.70 -7.52 -7.00
CA GLY A 390 -21.62 -7.33 -8.12
C GLY A 390 -21.15 -8.03 -9.39
N LEU A 391 -19.85 -7.95 -9.72
CA LEU A 391 -19.25 -8.70 -10.83
C LEU A 391 -19.38 -10.21 -10.63
N ALA A 392 -19.14 -10.71 -9.42
CA ALA A 392 -19.29 -12.13 -9.13
C ALA A 392 -20.74 -12.61 -9.29
N TRP A 393 -21.74 -11.82 -8.84
CA TRP A 393 -23.16 -12.11 -9.09
C TRP A 393 -23.51 -12.10 -10.58
N GLN A 394 -22.96 -11.16 -11.34
CA GLN A 394 -23.19 -11.09 -12.78
C GLN A 394 -22.66 -12.33 -13.50
N ASN A 395 -21.48 -12.84 -13.11
CA ASN A 395 -20.94 -14.10 -13.66
C ASN A 395 -21.75 -15.35 -13.25
N GLN A 396 -22.55 -15.26 -12.17
CA GLN A 396 -23.52 -16.29 -11.80
C GLN A 396 -24.88 -16.12 -12.47
N GLU A 397 -25.02 -15.19 -13.41
CA GLU A 397 -26.29 -14.89 -14.09
C GLU A 397 -27.39 -14.42 -13.10
N GLU A 398 -27.00 -13.68 -12.06
CA GLU A 398 -27.90 -13.10 -11.05
C GLU A 398 -27.93 -11.55 -11.15
N PRO A 399 -28.51 -11.00 -12.24
CA PRO A 399 -28.39 -9.57 -12.58
C PRO A 399 -29.04 -8.64 -11.55
N GLU A 400 -30.13 -9.05 -10.89
CA GLU A 400 -30.79 -8.22 -9.88
C GLU A 400 -29.89 -8.00 -8.65
N LYS A 401 -29.14 -9.03 -8.25
CA LYS A 401 -28.17 -8.92 -7.15
C LYS A 401 -26.97 -8.07 -7.56
N ALA A 402 -26.47 -8.25 -8.78
CA ALA A 402 -25.41 -7.41 -9.34
C ALA A 402 -25.80 -5.93 -9.38
N ILE A 403 -27.01 -5.61 -9.87
CA ILE A 403 -27.55 -4.25 -9.89
C ILE A 403 -27.65 -3.66 -8.48
N ALA A 404 -28.10 -4.44 -7.49
CA ALA A 404 -28.19 -3.98 -6.10
C ALA A 404 -26.80 -3.61 -5.54
N ASP A 405 -25.81 -4.47 -5.76
CA ASP A 405 -24.43 -4.26 -5.31
C ASP A 405 -23.76 -3.07 -6.03
N TYR A 406 -23.90 -2.95 -7.36
CA TYR A 406 -23.44 -1.77 -8.10
C TYR A 406 -24.12 -0.49 -7.61
N SER A 407 -25.39 -0.55 -7.23
CA SER A 407 -26.09 0.59 -6.67
C SER A 407 -25.53 1.05 -5.33
N GLN A 408 -25.08 0.11 -4.48
CA GLN A 408 -24.38 0.45 -3.25
C GLN A 408 -23.00 1.05 -3.53
N ALA A 409 -22.24 0.49 -4.48
CA ALA A 409 -20.96 1.04 -4.90
C ALA A 409 -21.08 2.50 -5.39
N ILE A 410 -22.09 2.79 -6.23
CA ILE A 410 -22.38 4.14 -6.73
C ILE A 410 -22.91 5.07 -5.62
N HIS A 411 -23.67 4.55 -4.66
CA HIS A 411 -24.13 5.34 -3.52
C HIS A 411 -22.97 5.82 -2.65
N LEU A 412 -21.99 4.94 -2.40
CA LEU A 412 -20.78 5.25 -1.63
C LEU A 412 -19.82 6.16 -2.42
N ASN A 413 -19.65 5.88 -3.72
CA ASN A 413 -18.84 6.67 -4.62
C ASN A 413 -19.61 7.00 -5.92
N PRO A 414 -20.27 8.16 -5.99
CA PRO A 414 -21.01 8.58 -7.18
C PRO A 414 -20.15 8.77 -8.44
N ALA A 415 -18.83 8.89 -8.29
CA ALA A 415 -17.88 8.99 -9.39
C ALA A 415 -17.31 7.63 -9.81
N TYR A 416 -17.84 6.52 -9.30
CA TYR A 416 -17.36 5.18 -9.65
C TYR A 416 -17.83 4.77 -11.05
N SER A 417 -17.05 5.18 -12.06
CA SER A 417 -17.34 4.99 -13.48
C SER A 417 -17.58 3.52 -13.86
N LEU A 418 -16.77 2.59 -13.35
CA LEU A 418 -16.92 1.15 -13.65
C LEU A 418 -18.26 0.60 -13.15
N ALA A 419 -18.71 1.00 -11.96
CA ALA A 419 -20.00 0.58 -11.42
C ALA A 419 -21.17 1.18 -12.21
N LEU A 420 -21.09 2.47 -12.59
CA LEU A 420 -22.08 3.14 -13.46
C LEU A 420 -22.20 2.40 -14.80
N TYR A 421 -21.08 2.13 -15.45
CA TYR A 421 -21.04 1.44 -16.73
C TYR A 421 -21.60 0.01 -16.64
N SER A 422 -21.17 -0.75 -15.64
CA SER A 422 -21.59 -2.15 -15.47
C SER A 422 -23.08 -2.25 -15.13
N ARG A 423 -23.61 -1.33 -14.30
CA ARG A 423 -25.04 -1.28 -14.01
C ARG A 423 -25.85 -0.82 -15.22
N ALA A 424 -25.36 0.16 -15.98
CA ALA A 424 -26.01 0.60 -17.20
C ALA A 424 -26.13 -0.51 -18.24
N ALA A 425 -25.08 -1.32 -18.40
CA ALA A 425 -25.08 -2.47 -19.31
C ALA A 425 -26.21 -3.46 -18.98
N LEU A 426 -26.44 -3.74 -17.69
CA LEU A 426 -27.54 -4.59 -17.24
C LEU A 426 -28.93 -3.96 -17.44
N TYR A 427 -29.02 -2.64 -17.58
CA TYR A 427 -30.28 -1.94 -17.84
C TYR A 427 -30.61 -1.76 -19.32
N LEU A 428 -29.68 -2.01 -20.25
CA LEU A 428 -29.83 -1.63 -21.67
C LEU A 428 -31.11 -2.16 -22.32
N ASP A 429 -31.48 -3.40 -22.01
CA ASP A 429 -32.63 -4.06 -22.64
C ASP A 429 -33.92 -3.89 -21.81
N ASP A 430 -33.84 -4.04 -20.48
CA ASP A 430 -35.01 -4.07 -19.60
C ASP A 430 -35.44 -2.71 -19.05
N SER A 431 -34.54 -1.74 -18.99
CA SER A 431 -34.80 -0.40 -18.42
C SER A 431 -33.90 0.67 -19.05
N PRO A 432 -33.98 0.89 -20.37
CA PRO A 432 -33.06 1.77 -21.09
C PRO A 432 -33.05 3.22 -20.59
N GLU A 433 -34.12 3.72 -19.97
CA GLU A 433 -34.14 5.05 -19.33
C GLU A 433 -33.18 5.14 -18.14
N LYS A 434 -33.06 4.06 -17.35
CA LYS A 434 -32.09 3.98 -16.25
C LYS A 434 -30.67 3.85 -16.80
N ALA A 435 -30.49 3.06 -17.86
CA ALA A 435 -29.19 2.96 -18.54
C ALA A 435 -28.71 4.35 -19.01
N VAL A 436 -29.58 5.15 -19.65
CA VAL A 436 -29.25 6.52 -20.08
C VAL A 436 -28.81 7.39 -18.90
N THR A 437 -29.46 7.25 -17.73
CA THR A 437 -29.10 8.03 -16.53
C THR A 437 -27.69 7.71 -16.06
N ASP A 438 -27.36 6.43 -15.92
CA ASP A 438 -26.02 6.00 -15.50
C ASP A 438 -24.96 6.37 -16.56
N LEU A 439 -25.29 6.25 -17.85
CA LEU A 439 -24.38 6.57 -18.94
C LEU A 439 -24.13 8.07 -19.10
N ASN A 440 -25.09 8.93 -18.72
CA ASN A 440 -24.86 10.37 -18.66
C ASN A 440 -23.74 10.71 -17.69
N GLU A 441 -23.75 10.12 -16.48
CA GLU A 441 -22.70 10.33 -15.51
C GLU A 441 -21.38 9.67 -15.94
N TYR A 442 -21.43 8.45 -16.50
CA TYR A 442 -20.24 7.80 -17.05
C TYR A 442 -19.54 8.64 -18.13
N ILE A 443 -20.29 9.18 -19.09
CA ILE A 443 -19.75 10.02 -20.17
C ILE A 443 -19.23 11.35 -19.61
N ARG A 444 -19.88 11.91 -18.58
CA ARG A 444 -19.37 13.13 -17.91
C ARG A 444 -18.00 12.89 -17.28
N LEU A 445 -17.76 11.70 -16.73
CA LEU A 445 -16.47 11.31 -16.14
C LEU A 445 -15.43 10.91 -17.19
N ASN A 446 -15.87 10.30 -18.29
CA ASN A 446 -15.00 9.73 -19.34
C ASN A 446 -15.41 10.25 -20.74
N PRO A 447 -15.26 11.55 -21.03
CA PRO A 447 -15.79 12.17 -22.26
C PRO A 447 -15.06 11.72 -23.53
N ASP A 448 -13.86 11.16 -23.40
CA ASP A 448 -13.02 10.73 -24.51
C ASP A 448 -13.15 9.22 -24.81
N GLU A 449 -13.97 8.49 -24.06
CA GLU A 449 -14.21 7.07 -24.28
C GLU A 449 -15.46 6.81 -25.15
N ALA A 450 -15.29 6.06 -26.25
CA ALA A 450 -16.38 5.75 -27.16
C ALA A 450 -17.46 4.85 -26.53
N SER A 451 -17.08 3.97 -25.59
CA SER A 451 -17.95 2.95 -24.96
C SER A 451 -19.23 3.55 -24.37
N GLY A 452 -19.12 4.66 -23.64
CA GLY A 452 -20.25 5.36 -23.04
C GLY A 452 -21.26 5.83 -24.08
N PHE A 453 -20.78 6.47 -25.15
CA PHE A 453 -21.62 6.93 -26.26
C PHE A 453 -22.23 5.76 -27.04
N VAL A 454 -21.50 4.65 -27.24
CA VAL A 454 -22.06 3.45 -27.86
C VAL A 454 -23.22 2.92 -27.03
N CYS A 455 -23.01 2.66 -25.74
CA CYS A 455 -24.05 2.13 -24.86
C CYS A 455 -25.25 3.09 -24.74
N ARG A 456 -25.03 4.41 -24.67
CA ARG A 456 -26.14 5.37 -24.56
C ARG A 456 -26.90 5.49 -25.87
N GLY A 457 -26.19 5.41 -26.99
CA GLY A 457 -26.78 5.29 -28.32
C GLY A 457 -27.64 4.02 -28.47
N ILE A 458 -27.19 2.88 -27.95
CA ILE A 458 -27.97 1.63 -27.90
C ILE A 458 -29.25 1.82 -27.07
N ALA A 459 -29.12 2.42 -25.88
CA ALA A 459 -30.27 2.71 -25.03
C ALA A 459 -31.29 3.62 -25.74
N TYR A 460 -30.83 4.66 -26.45
CA TYR A 460 -31.70 5.52 -27.26
C TYR A 460 -32.35 4.78 -28.45
N VAL A 461 -31.65 3.83 -29.09
CA VAL A 461 -32.28 2.95 -30.10
C VAL A 461 -33.42 2.15 -29.48
N ASN A 462 -33.22 1.59 -28.28
CA ASN A 462 -34.24 0.82 -27.55
C ASN A 462 -35.42 1.69 -27.09
N LEU A 463 -35.19 2.98 -26.83
CA LEU A 463 -36.22 3.98 -26.52
C LEU A 463 -36.93 4.57 -27.75
N GLU A 464 -36.55 4.15 -28.97
CA GLU A 464 -36.99 4.76 -30.24
C GLU A 464 -36.66 6.25 -30.38
N GLU A 465 -35.69 6.77 -29.61
CA GLU A 465 -35.17 8.14 -29.69
C GLU A 465 -34.06 8.25 -30.74
N ALA A 466 -34.40 7.93 -31.99
CA ALA A 466 -33.45 7.72 -33.07
C ALA A 466 -32.49 8.90 -33.34
N ASP A 467 -32.94 10.15 -33.21
CA ASP A 467 -32.08 11.32 -33.43
C ASP A 467 -30.95 11.39 -32.38
N LYS A 468 -31.26 11.18 -31.10
CA LYS A 468 -30.25 11.14 -30.03
C LYS A 468 -29.31 9.94 -30.20
N ALA A 469 -29.85 8.79 -30.57
CA ALA A 469 -29.04 7.62 -30.89
C ALA A 469 -28.02 7.91 -32.00
N ILE A 470 -28.45 8.57 -33.08
CA ILE A 470 -27.57 8.94 -34.20
C ILE A 470 -26.46 9.88 -33.74
N ASP A 471 -26.75 10.85 -32.89
CA ASP A 471 -25.78 11.83 -32.38
C ASP A 471 -24.70 11.15 -31.52
N ASP A 472 -25.12 10.31 -30.56
CA ASP A 472 -24.21 9.57 -29.70
C ASP A 472 -23.35 8.57 -30.50
N LEU A 473 -23.96 7.79 -31.38
CA LEU A 473 -23.23 6.79 -32.17
C LEU A 473 -22.29 7.45 -33.20
N SER A 474 -22.64 8.64 -33.71
CA SER A 474 -21.72 9.42 -34.55
C SER A 474 -20.56 9.99 -33.74
N THR A 475 -20.79 10.37 -32.49
CA THR A 475 -19.73 10.76 -31.56
C THR A 475 -18.80 9.58 -31.25
N ALA A 476 -19.35 8.41 -30.95
CA ALA A 476 -18.59 7.18 -30.76
C ALA A 476 -17.70 6.85 -31.97
N ILE A 477 -18.26 6.92 -33.19
CA ILE A 477 -17.51 6.68 -34.44
C ILE A 477 -16.42 7.73 -34.67
N ARG A 478 -16.64 8.98 -34.26
CA ARG A 478 -15.60 10.02 -34.35
C ARG A 478 -14.43 9.72 -33.40
N ILE A 479 -14.70 9.18 -32.22
CA ILE A 479 -13.69 8.80 -31.23
C ILE A 479 -12.98 7.51 -31.66
N ALA A 480 -13.74 6.49 -32.05
CA ALA A 480 -13.26 5.18 -32.46
C ALA A 480 -13.85 4.79 -33.84
N PRO A 481 -13.18 5.17 -34.95
CA PRO A 481 -13.70 4.96 -36.31
C PRO A 481 -13.86 3.50 -36.74
N GLU A 482 -13.22 2.55 -36.04
CA GLU A 482 -13.31 1.13 -36.33
C GLU A 482 -14.30 0.39 -35.40
N ASN A 483 -15.10 1.11 -34.59
CA ASN A 483 -16.10 0.48 -33.72
C ASN A 483 -17.29 -0.03 -34.54
N ALA A 484 -17.27 -1.33 -34.89
CA ALA A 484 -18.29 -1.97 -35.70
C ALA A 484 -19.70 -1.88 -35.08
N VAL A 485 -19.79 -2.06 -33.76
CA VAL A 485 -21.04 -1.99 -32.98
C VAL A 485 -21.72 -0.63 -33.16
N ALA A 486 -20.96 0.47 -33.13
CA ALA A 486 -21.49 1.81 -33.32
C ALA A 486 -22.15 1.98 -34.70
N TYR A 487 -21.54 1.46 -35.78
CA TYR A 487 -22.15 1.46 -37.11
C TYR A 487 -23.41 0.61 -37.18
N PHE A 488 -23.40 -0.58 -36.58
CA PHE A 488 -24.57 -1.46 -36.56
C PHE A 488 -25.77 -0.77 -35.89
N HIS A 489 -25.59 -0.19 -34.71
CA HIS A 489 -26.67 0.48 -34.01
C HIS A 489 -27.08 1.80 -34.68
N ARG A 490 -26.15 2.53 -35.32
CA ARG A 490 -26.51 3.78 -36.03
C ARG A 490 -27.30 3.48 -37.29
N SER A 491 -27.00 2.36 -37.96
CA SER A 491 -27.82 1.84 -39.04
C SER A 491 -29.25 1.57 -38.58
N ARG A 492 -29.43 0.92 -37.41
CA ARG A 492 -30.75 0.67 -36.82
C ARG A 492 -31.50 1.97 -36.52
N ALA A 493 -30.82 2.96 -35.94
CA ALA A 493 -31.40 4.28 -35.68
C ALA A 493 -31.83 4.98 -36.99
N TYR A 494 -31.00 4.96 -38.03
CA TYR A 494 -31.39 5.49 -39.35
C TYR A 494 -32.59 4.78 -39.96
N SER A 495 -32.72 3.46 -39.75
CA SER A 495 -33.89 2.70 -40.19
C SER A 495 -35.17 3.12 -39.47
N GLN A 496 -35.12 3.44 -38.17
CA GLN A 496 -36.28 3.95 -37.40
C GLN A 496 -36.86 5.24 -38.02
N ILE A 497 -35.99 6.15 -38.48
CA ILE A 497 -36.39 7.39 -39.17
C ILE A 497 -36.47 7.27 -40.70
N LYS A 498 -36.43 6.04 -41.24
CA LYS A 498 -36.55 5.74 -42.69
C LYS A 498 -35.47 6.37 -43.57
N HIS A 499 -34.29 6.66 -43.02
CA HIS A 499 -33.11 7.13 -43.75
C HIS A 499 -32.34 5.97 -44.41
N ASN A 500 -33.00 5.27 -45.33
CA ASN A 500 -32.55 3.98 -45.88
C ASN A 500 -31.14 3.98 -46.51
N LEU A 501 -30.73 5.08 -47.15
CA LEU A 501 -29.39 5.18 -47.76
C LEU A 501 -28.28 5.23 -46.70
N LYS A 502 -28.48 6.01 -45.62
CA LYS A 502 -27.52 6.11 -44.51
C LYS A 502 -27.46 4.80 -43.73
N ALA A 503 -28.62 4.19 -43.45
CA ALA A 503 -28.70 2.87 -42.84
C ALA A 503 -27.91 1.82 -43.65
N ARG A 504 -28.11 1.79 -44.97
CA ARG A 504 -27.39 0.86 -45.84
C ARG A 504 -25.88 1.10 -45.85
N ALA A 505 -25.43 2.36 -45.82
CA ALA A 505 -24.01 2.70 -45.77
C ALA A 505 -23.36 2.19 -44.47
N ASP A 506 -23.99 2.46 -43.31
CA ASP A 506 -23.50 1.97 -42.02
C ASP A 506 -23.54 0.43 -41.93
N SER A 507 -24.56 -0.23 -42.48
CA SER A 507 -24.64 -1.70 -42.59
C SER A 507 -23.55 -2.32 -43.48
N VAL A 508 -23.05 -1.57 -44.48
CA VAL A 508 -21.90 -2.03 -45.29
C VAL A 508 -20.63 -1.90 -44.47
N LYS A 509 -20.39 -0.74 -43.84
CA LYS A 509 -19.21 -0.51 -43.01
C LYS A 509 -19.13 -1.49 -41.84
N TYR A 510 -20.23 -1.75 -41.14
CA TYR A 510 -20.30 -2.79 -40.10
C TYR A 510 -19.80 -4.15 -40.60
N ARG A 511 -20.29 -4.61 -41.77
CA ARG A 511 -19.87 -5.89 -42.36
C ARG A 511 -18.44 -5.91 -42.91
N GLU A 512 -17.86 -4.75 -43.19
CA GLU A 512 -16.44 -4.65 -43.53
C GLU A 512 -15.60 -4.86 -42.29
N LEU A 513 -15.95 -4.19 -41.18
CA LEU A 513 -15.22 -4.27 -39.92
C LEU A 513 -15.33 -5.63 -39.24
N SER A 514 -16.53 -6.23 -39.18
CA SER A 514 -16.75 -7.54 -38.54
C SER A 514 -16.28 -8.74 -39.37
N LYS A 515 -15.54 -8.53 -40.46
CA LYS A 515 -14.85 -9.60 -41.20
C LYS A 515 -13.37 -9.70 -40.87
N ASP A 516 -12.83 -8.65 -40.24
CA ASP A 516 -11.43 -8.56 -39.84
C ASP A 516 -11.22 -8.93 -38.36
N GLU A 517 -12.32 -9.18 -37.63
CA GLU A 517 -12.41 -9.83 -36.30
C GLU A 517 -12.60 -11.33 -36.46
#